data_AF-A0A7R8ZXY8-F1
#
_entry.id   AF-A0A7R8ZXY8-F1
#
_cell.length_a   1.000
_cell.length_b   1.000
_cell.length_c   1.000
_cell.angle_alpha   90.00
_cell.angle_beta   90.00
_cell.angle_gamma   90.00
#
_symmetry.space_group_name_H-M   'P 1'
#
loop_
_entity.id
_entity.type
_entity.pdbx_description
1 polymer ?
#
loop_
_entity_poly.entity_id
_entity_poly.type
_entity_poly.pdbx_seq_one_letter_code
_entity_poly.pdbx_strand_id
1 'polypeptide(L)'
;MVIPTGSMENTLLIGDALFVEKVSYGARVPFTPIGLPFAELIYRKAYLDQPRLPYMRLPGWRKLKQNDIVVFNFPMDSTFNAIDRRDPYVKRLVGMPGDVIEIDSSVLKVNGKVFQPKKDAKLQEHEENKISIREDAIYINGKPTDSYTVQQDYFWMMGDNRDQSLDARYFGFVPENHIMGRPVLL
;
A
#
# COMPACT_ATOMS: atom_id res chain seq x y z
N MET A 1 7.90 1.28 13.99
CA MET A 1 8.54 0.43 12.97
C MET A 1 9.80 1.12 12.51
N VAL A 2 10.83 0.37 12.12
CA VAL A 2 12.08 0.93 11.57
C VAL A 2 12.06 0.76 10.06
N ILE A 3 12.49 1.78 9.30
CA ILE A 3 12.56 1.70 7.83
C ILE A 3 13.74 0.81 7.40
N PRO A 4 13.49 -0.34 6.74
CA PRO A 4 14.55 -1.26 6.37
C PRO A 4 15.08 -1.06 4.95
N THR A 5 14.38 -0.30 4.10
CA THR A 5 14.70 -0.17 2.66
C THR A 5 14.64 1.28 2.20
N GLY A 6 15.39 1.57 1.12
CA GLY A 6 15.57 2.91 0.58
C GLY A 6 14.44 3.45 -0.30
N SER A 7 13.32 2.73 -0.40
CA SER A 7 12.23 3.07 -1.33
C SER A 7 11.60 4.46 -1.07
N MET A 8 11.75 4.98 0.14
CA MET A 8 11.29 6.32 0.52
C MET A 8 12.46 7.29 0.76
N GLU A 9 13.73 6.96 0.42
CA GLU A 9 14.95 7.72 0.80
C GLU A 9 14.93 9.22 0.50
N ASN A 10 14.16 9.65 -0.50
CA ASN A 10 13.98 11.05 -0.81
C ASN A 10 13.12 11.81 0.22
N THR A 11 12.55 11.11 1.21
CA THR A 11 11.70 11.64 2.28
C THR A 11 11.91 10.95 3.64
N LEU A 12 12.11 9.63 3.66
CA LEU A 12 12.37 8.80 4.85
C LEU A 12 13.61 7.94 4.59
N LEU A 13 14.61 8.04 5.46
CA LEU A 13 15.88 7.34 5.29
C LEU A 13 15.83 5.93 5.90
N ILE A 14 16.73 5.07 5.44
CA ILE A 14 16.97 3.76 6.05
C ILE A 14 17.42 3.98 7.49
N GLY A 15 16.78 3.28 8.43
CA GLY A 15 17.03 3.40 9.86
C GLY A 15 16.10 4.36 10.60
N ASP A 16 15.29 5.17 9.91
CA ASP A 16 14.31 6.04 10.55
C ASP A 16 13.32 5.23 11.40
N ALA A 17 13.13 5.68 12.65
CA ALA A 17 12.15 5.12 13.57
C ALA A 17 10.82 5.85 13.42
N LEU A 18 9.78 5.12 13.01
CA LEU A 18 8.45 5.66 12.77
C LEU A 18 7.46 5.14 13.80
N PHE A 19 6.72 6.06 14.40
CA PHE A 19 5.46 5.75 15.08
C PHE A 19 4.33 5.69 14.05
N VAL A 20 3.56 4.60 14.04
CA VAL A 20 2.42 4.45 13.12
C VAL A 20 1.14 4.83 13.84
N GLU A 21 0.65 6.01 13.50
CA GLU A 21 -0.58 6.56 14.04
C GLU A 21 -1.78 5.99 13.25
N LYS A 22 -2.58 5.14 13.90
CA LYS A 22 -3.66 4.36 13.26
C LYS A 22 -5.04 5.00 13.39
N VAL A 23 -5.21 5.97 14.29
CA VAL A 23 -6.54 6.43 14.71
C VAL A 23 -7.10 7.47 13.75
N SER A 24 -6.25 8.31 13.16
CA SER A 24 -6.68 9.39 12.27
C SER A 24 -7.39 8.89 11.03
N TYR A 25 -6.91 7.80 10.42
CA TYR A 25 -7.54 7.15 9.27
C TYR A 25 -8.56 6.07 9.66
N GLY A 26 -8.85 5.92 10.96
CA GLY A 26 -9.73 4.89 11.49
C GLY A 26 -8.98 3.59 11.80
N ALA A 27 -8.93 3.23 13.08
CA ALA A 27 -8.25 2.01 13.49
C ALA A 27 -9.03 0.78 13.00
N ARG A 28 -8.31 -0.20 12.44
CA ARG A 28 -8.87 -1.49 12.02
C ARG A 28 -9.08 -2.39 13.22
N VAL A 29 -10.21 -3.09 13.24
CA VAL A 29 -10.43 -4.24 14.13
C VAL A 29 -9.57 -5.41 13.61
N PRO A 30 -8.87 -6.15 14.49
CA PRO A 30 -8.07 -7.29 14.06
C PRO A 30 -8.95 -8.37 13.42
N PHE A 31 -8.52 -8.85 12.25
CA PHE A 31 -9.22 -9.93 11.54
C PHE A 31 -9.04 -11.27 12.22
N THR A 32 -7.91 -11.46 12.92
CA THR A 32 -7.53 -12.68 13.60
C THR A 32 -7.53 -12.44 15.11
N PRO A 33 -8.68 -12.56 15.79
CA PRO A 33 -8.81 -12.18 17.20
C PRO A 33 -8.03 -13.10 18.15
N ILE A 34 -7.76 -14.35 17.75
CA ILE A 34 -7.11 -15.36 18.61
C ILE A 34 -5.63 -15.47 18.25
N GLY A 35 -4.80 -14.76 19.03
CA GLY A 35 -3.37 -15.03 19.12
C GLY A 35 -3.07 -16.03 20.23
N LEU A 36 -2.13 -16.95 19.99
CA LEU A 36 -1.62 -17.88 20.99
C LEU A 36 -0.33 -17.31 21.58
N PRO A 37 -0.35 -16.70 22.78
CA PRO A 37 0.87 -16.14 23.36
C PRO A 37 1.91 -17.24 23.56
N PHE A 38 3.19 -16.91 23.33
CA PHE A 38 4.35 -17.82 23.48
C PHE A 38 4.40 -19.02 22.53
N ALA A 39 3.38 -19.25 21.70
CA ALA A 39 3.44 -20.30 20.69
C ALA A 39 4.56 -20.07 19.67
N GLU A 40 4.99 -18.83 19.44
CA GLU A 40 6.10 -18.48 18.53
C GLU A 40 7.43 -19.15 18.90
N LEU A 41 7.62 -19.51 20.18
CA LEU A 41 8.83 -20.18 20.67
C LEU A 41 8.93 -21.64 20.21
N ILE A 42 7.79 -22.28 19.93
CA ILE A 42 7.68 -23.71 19.61
C ILE A 42 7.16 -23.91 18.18
N TYR A 43 6.28 -23.02 17.72
CA TYR A 43 5.55 -23.09 16.47
C TYR A 43 5.73 -21.79 15.69
N ARG A 44 6.03 -21.91 14.39
CA ARG A 44 6.15 -20.76 13.47
C ARG A 44 4.84 -19.97 13.29
N LYS A 45 3.71 -20.53 13.74
CA LYS A 45 2.37 -19.94 13.62
C LYS A 45 1.73 -19.82 15.00
N ALA A 46 1.69 -18.60 15.54
CA ALA A 46 1.13 -18.30 16.86
C ALA A 46 -0.28 -17.69 16.81
N TYR A 47 -1.10 -18.13 15.88
CA TYR A 47 -2.49 -17.68 15.75
C TYR A 47 -3.35 -18.79 15.15
N LEU A 48 -4.63 -18.73 15.47
CA LEU A 48 -5.63 -19.62 14.88
C LEU A 48 -6.22 -18.97 13.62
N ASP A 49 -6.38 -19.73 12.54
CA ASP A 49 -6.92 -19.18 11.28
C ASP A 49 -8.42 -18.86 11.34
N GLN A 50 -9.14 -19.46 12.28
CA GLN A 50 -10.60 -19.35 12.45
C GLN A 50 -10.95 -19.23 13.94
N PRO A 51 -11.96 -18.45 14.33
CA PRO A 51 -12.82 -17.62 13.48
C PRO A 51 -12.12 -16.35 12.99
N ARG A 52 -12.48 -15.88 11.79
CA ARG A 52 -12.08 -14.55 11.28
C ARG A 52 -13.21 -13.57 11.47
N LEU A 53 -12.90 -12.37 11.97
CA LEU A 53 -13.87 -11.29 12.03
C LEU A 53 -14.01 -10.63 10.65
N PRO A 54 -15.22 -10.17 10.27
CA PRO A 54 -15.39 -9.37 9.07
C PRO A 54 -14.58 -8.07 9.19
N TYR A 55 -14.18 -7.50 8.04
CA TYR A 55 -13.48 -6.22 8.05
C TYR A 55 -14.33 -5.15 8.72
N MET A 56 -13.77 -4.52 9.74
CA MET A 56 -14.36 -3.36 10.39
C MET A 56 -13.28 -2.32 10.63
N ARG A 57 -13.60 -1.08 10.27
CA ARG A 57 -12.76 0.09 10.54
C ARG A 57 -13.56 1.07 11.38
N LEU A 58 -12.98 1.50 12.48
CA LEU A 58 -13.56 2.53 13.33
C LEU A 58 -13.53 3.88 12.59
N PRO A 59 -14.49 4.79 12.83
CA PRO A 59 -14.49 6.09 12.19
C PRO A 59 -13.21 6.86 12.55
N GLY A 60 -12.46 7.27 11.52
CA GLY A 60 -11.33 8.18 11.65
C GLY A 60 -11.76 9.63 11.50
N TRP A 61 -11.05 10.55 12.14
CA TRP A 61 -11.28 12.00 12.01
C TRP A 61 -10.62 12.63 10.78
N ARG A 62 -9.76 11.90 10.08
CA ARG A 62 -9.07 12.36 8.87
C ARG A 62 -9.30 11.37 7.72
N LYS A 63 -9.60 11.91 6.54
CA LYS A 63 -9.64 11.14 5.30
C LYS A 63 -8.26 11.11 4.64
N LEU A 64 -7.95 10.01 3.96
CA LEU A 64 -6.77 9.89 3.11
C LEU A 64 -6.81 10.95 2.02
N LYS A 65 -5.67 11.57 1.75
CA LYS A 65 -5.51 12.55 0.67
C LYS A 65 -4.26 12.24 -0.14
N GLN A 66 -4.32 12.59 -1.42
CA GLN A 66 -3.17 12.57 -2.29
C GLN A 66 -1.97 13.29 -1.62
N ASN A 67 -0.76 12.76 -1.84
CA ASN A 67 0.50 13.10 -1.19
C ASN A 67 0.67 12.68 0.28
N ASP A 68 -0.32 12.09 0.94
CA ASP A 68 -0.11 11.52 2.27
C ASP A 68 0.88 10.33 2.19
N ILE A 69 1.80 10.25 3.14
CA ILE A 69 2.61 9.04 3.35
C ILE A 69 1.76 8.08 4.17
N VAL A 70 1.68 6.83 3.72
CA VAL A 70 0.77 5.84 4.29
C VAL A 70 1.52 4.55 4.57
N VAL A 71 1.27 4.00 5.75
CA VAL A 71 1.70 2.66 6.14
C VAL A 71 0.56 1.69 5.82
N PHE A 72 0.85 0.61 5.12
CA PHE A 72 -0.12 -0.41 4.73
C PHE A 72 0.50 -1.79 4.73
N ASN A 73 -0.32 -2.84 4.84
CA ASN A 73 0.13 -4.21 4.68
C ASN A 73 0.33 -4.56 3.20
N PHE A 74 1.41 -5.24 2.83
CA PHE A 74 1.71 -5.59 1.43
C PHE A 74 0.61 -6.47 0.81
N PRO A 75 0.02 -6.12 -0.35
CA PRO A 75 -1.15 -6.82 -0.88
C PRO A 75 -0.84 -8.19 -1.50
N MET A 76 0.36 -8.38 -2.05
CA MET A 76 0.78 -9.61 -2.74
C MET A 76 1.56 -10.59 -1.85
N ASP A 77 1.61 -10.36 -0.53
CA ASP A 77 2.27 -11.29 0.39
C ASP A 77 1.57 -12.65 0.38
N SER A 78 2.33 -13.69 0.02
CA SER A 78 1.88 -15.08 -0.06
C SER A 78 2.16 -15.87 1.23
N THR A 79 2.90 -15.28 2.18
CA THR A 79 3.35 -15.99 3.40
C THR A 79 2.21 -16.14 4.41
N PHE A 80 1.31 -15.15 4.46
CA PHE A 80 0.21 -15.12 5.43
C PHE A 80 -1.12 -14.76 4.77
N ASN A 81 -2.12 -15.62 5.00
CA ASN A 81 -3.51 -15.38 4.56
C ASN A 81 -4.21 -14.28 5.37
N ALA A 82 -3.66 -13.89 6.52
CA ALA A 82 -4.22 -12.90 7.42
C ALA A 82 -3.58 -11.52 7.16
N ILE A 83 -4.40 -10.54 6.77
CA ILE A 83 -3.95 -9.19 6.34
C ILE A 83 -3.15 -8.49 7.46
N ASP A 84 -3.56 -8.67 8.71
CA ASP A 84 -2.94 -8.09 9.91
C ASP A 84 -1.55 -8.65 10.23
N ARG A 85 -1.14 -9.75 9.57
CA ARG A 85 0.18 -10.39 9.72
C ARG A 85 1.13 -10.18 8.55
N ARG A 86 0.66 -9.54 7.48
CA ARG A 86 1.48 -9.25 6.30
C ARG A 86 2.48 -8.13 6.55
N ASP A 87 3.56 -8.13 5.78
CA ASP A 87 4.62 -7.15 5.94
C ASP A 87 4.14 -5.70 5.77
N PRO A 88 4.56 -4.78 6.67
CA PRO A 88 4.20 -3.37 6.57
C PRO A 88 5.10 -2.65 5.56
N TYR A 89 4.48 -1.92 4.63
CA TYR A 89 5.13 -1.08 3.63
C TYR A 89 4.78 0.38 3.89
N VAL A 90 5.71 1.28 3.55
CA VAL A 90 5.52 2.73 3.59
C VAL A 90 5.70 3.27 2.17
N LYS A 91 4.69 3.99 1.68
CA LYS A 91 4.67 4.62 0.36
C LYS A 91 3.86 5.92 0.40
N ARG A 92 4.00 6.74 -0.64
CA ARG A 92 3.20 7.94 -0.86
C ARG A 92 1.93 7.62 -1.63
N LEU A 93 0.81 8.18 -1.18
CA LEU A 93 -0.48 8.07 -1.85
C LEU A 93 -0.53 9.00 -3.05
N VAL A 94 -0.62 8.42 -4.24
CA VAL A 94 -0.64 9.15 -5.51
C VAL A 94 -2.04 9.22 -6.10
N GLY A 95 -2.81 8.13 -6.05
CA GLY A 95 -4.15 8.04 -6.64
C GLY A 95 -5.19 7.59 -5.64
N MET A 96 -6.30 8.32 -5.58
CA MET A 96 -7.49 8.01 -4.79
C MET A 96 -8.51 7.20 -5.62
N PRO A 97 -9.51 6.56 -4.97
CA PRO A 97 -10.62 5.94 -5.69
C PRO A 97 -11.27 6.93 -6.67
N GLY A 98 -11.36 6.52 -7.95
CA GLY A 98 -11.91 7.33 -9.03
C GLY A 98 -10.90 8.19 -9.80
N ASP A 99 -9.65 8.29 -9.34
CA ASP A 99 -8.60 8.99 -10.09
C ASP A 99 -8.13 8.18 -11.30
N VAL A 100 -7.84 8.88 -12.40
CA VAL A 100 -7.17 8.33 -13.58
C VAL A 100 -5.67 8.58 -13.45
N ILE A 101 -4.88 7.51 -13.45
CA ILE A 101 -3.42 7.57 -13.34
C ILE A 101 -2.80 7.25 -14.70
N GLU A 102 -1.98 8.18 -15.20
CA GLU A 102 -1.26 8.03 -16.48
C GLU A 102 0.23 8.18 -16.21
N ILE A 103 1.05 7.33 -16.82
CA ILE A 103 2.50 7.46 -16.80
C ILE A 103 2.96 7.47 -18.25
N ASP A 104 3.39 8.63 -18.73
CA ASP A 104 3.93 8.82 -20.07
C ASP A 104 5.35 9.34 -19.96
N SER A 105 6.31 8.59 -20.52
CA SER A 105 7.70 9.01 -20.63
C SER A 105 8.28 9.47 -19.28
N SER A 106 8.08 8.65 -18.24
CA SER A 106 8.48 8.92 -16.84
C SER A 106 7.76 10.09 -16.15
N VAL A 107 6.81 10.76 -16.81
CA VAL A 107 5.95 11.78 -16.21
C VAL A 107 4.66 11.15 -15.71
N LEU A 108 4.48 11.18 -14.39
CA LEU A 108 3.25 10.77 -13.72
C LEU A 108 2.20 11.88 -13.79
N LYS A 109 1.01 11.57 -14.30
CA LYS A 109 -0.16 12.46 -14.32
C LYS A 109 -1.31 11.81 -13.56
N VAL A 110 -2.07 12.64 -12.86
CA VAL A 110 -3.32 12.26 -12.17
C VAL A 110 -4.43 13.16 -12.68
N ASN A 111 -5.48 12.56 -13.25
CA ASN A 111 -6.60 13.26 -13.89
C ASN A 111 -6.11 14.28 -14.94
N GLY A 112 -5.16 13.88 -15.79
CA GLY A 112 -4.55 14.70 -16.84
C GLY A 112 -3.58 15.79 -16.37
N LYS A 113 -3.38 15.97 -15.06
CA LYS A 113 -2.45 16.96 -14.49
C LYS A 113 -1.17 16.30 -14.03
N VAL A 114 -0.01 16.91 -14.30
CA VAL A 114 1.28 16.41 -13.80
C VAL A 114 1.24 16.34 -12.27
N PHE A 115 1.53 15.16 -11.74
CA PHE A 115 1.60 14.92 -10.31
C PHE A 115 2.79 15.66 -9.73
N GLN A 116 2.54 16.58 -8.81
CA GLN A 116 3.59 17.25 -8.07
C GLN A 116 3.68 16.62 -6.67
N PRO A 117 4.78 15.92 -6.36
CA PRO A 117 5.03 15.51 -4.99
C PRO A 117 5.19 16.75 -4.10
N LYS A 118 4.82 16.63 -2.82
CA LYS A 118 5.13 17.70 -1.85
C LYS A 118 6.66 17.90 -1.77
N LYS A 119 7.07 19.11 -1.36
CA LYS A 119 8.47 19.58 -1.33
C LYS A 119 9.45 18.68 -0.55
N ASP A 120 8.93 17.81 0.30
CA ASP A 120 9.66 16.78 1.05
C ASP A 120 10.14 15.60 0.20
N ALA A 121 9.68 15.47 -1.05
CA ALA A 121 10.11 14.43 -1.98
C ALA A 121 10.92 15.06 -3.13
N LYS A 122 12.20 14.69 -3.22
CA LYS A 122 13.05 15.02 -4.37
C LYS A 122 12.65 14.14 -5.57
N LEU A 123 12.33 14.78 -6.70
CA LEU A 123 12.09 14.09 -7.97
C LEU A 123 13.43 13.56 -8.51
N GLN A 124 13.46 12.31 -8.94
CA GLN A 124 14.58 11.74 -9.72
C GLN A 124 14.39 12.12 -11.19
N GLU A 125 15.42 12.70 -11.81
CA GLU A 125 15.48 12.88 -13.26
C GLU A 125 15.93 11.55 -13.89
N HIS A 126 15.20 11.06 -14.89
CA HIS A 126 15.53 9.82 -15.61
C HIS A 126 15.70 10.08 -17.10
N GLU A 127 16.79 9.53 -17.65
CA GLU A 127 17.09 9.49 -19.09
C GLU A 127 16.11 8.55 -19.83
N GLU A 128 15.76 8.95 -21.06
CA GLU A 128 14.67 8.38 -21.86
C GLU A 128 14.97 6.96 -22.38
N ASN A 129 14.14 5.98 -22.00
CA ASN A 129 14.04 4.69 -22.72
C ASN A 129 12.57 4.22 -22.80
N LYS A 130 12.15 3.77 -24.00
CA LYS A 130 10.78 3.35 -24.32
C LYS A 130 10.65 1.84 -24.44
N ILE A 131 9.58 1.26 -23.87
CA ILE A 131 9.14 -0.14 -24.10
C ILE A 131 7.60 -0.20 -24.15
N SER A 132 7.05 -1.08 -25.00
CA SER A 132 5.61 -1.33 -25.20
C SER A 132 5.28 -2.83 -25.07
N ILE A 133 4.10 -3.19 -24.56
CA ILE A 133 3.57 -4.59 -24.52
C ILE A 133 2.05 -4.58 -24.79
N ARG A 134 1.53 -5.63 -25.45
CA ARG A 134 0.10 -5.86 -25.79
C ARG A 134 -0.50 -7.11 -25.10
N GLU A 135 -1.75 -6.93 -24.68
CA GLU A 135 -2.98 -7.79 -24.60
C GLU A 135 -2.93 -9.31 -24.23
N ASP A 136 -3.78 -9.75 -23.27
CA ASP A 136 -5.07 -10.45 -23.55
C ASP A 136 -5.85 -10.93 -22.29
N ALA A 137 -7.19 -10.81 -22.36
CA ALA A 137 -8.31 -11.35 -21.55
C ALA A 137 -8.24 -11.41 -19.99
N ILE A 138 -9.28 -10.88 -19.33
CA ILE A 138 -9.42 -10.83 -17.87
C ILE A 138 -10.31 -11.98 -17.36
N TYR A 139 -9.80 -12.74 -16.40
CA TYR A 139 -10.53 -13.81 -15.71
C TYR A 139 -10.69 -13.48 -14.22
N ILE A 140 -11.89 -13.69 -13.65
CA ILE A 140 -12.17 -13.53 -12.21
C ILE A 140 -12.74 -14.83 -11.65
N ASN A 141 -12.10 -15.39 -10.63
CA ASN A 141 -12.48 -16.67 -10.01
C ASN A 141 -12.61 -17.83 -11.02
N GLY A 142 -11.74 -17.86 -12.04
CA GLY A 142 -11.77 -18.87 -13.10
C GLY A 142 -12.90 -18.70 -14.13
N LYS A 143 -13.64 -17.60 -14.10
CA LYS A 143 -14.67 -17.26 -15.09
C LYS A 143 -14.22 -16.05 -15.94
N PRO A 144 -14.32 -16.12 -17.27
CA PRO A 144 -14.09 -14.95 -18.12
C PRO A 144 -15.14 -13.89 -17.80
N THR A 145 -14.71 -12.62 -17.71
CA THR A 145 -15.63 -11.51 -17.46
C THR A 145 -15.14 -10.24 -18.12
N ASP A 146 -16.08 -9.45 -18.62
CA ASP A 146 -15.81 -8.19 -19.31
C ASP A 146 -15.94 -6.99 -18.36
N SER A 147 -16.39 -7.24 -17.13
CA SER A 147 -16.55 -6.23 -16.10
C SER A 147 -16.39 -6.82 -14.69
N TYR A 148 -15.97 -5.97 -13.76
CA TYR A 148 -15.90 -6.28 -12.34
C TYR A 148 -16.27 -5.05 -11.55
N THR A 149 -17.28 -5.17 -10.68
CA THR A 149 -17.53 -4.13 -9.69
C THR A 149 -16.57 -4.34 -8.54
N VAL A 150 -15.56 -3.49 -8.54
CA VAL A 150 -14.60 -3.34 -7.45
C VAL A 150 -15.33 -3.13 -6.13
N GLN A 151 -15.12 -4.02 -5.16
CA GLN A 151 -15.76 -3.96 -3.83
C GLN A 151 -14.93 -3.17 -2.81
N GLN A 152 -13.74 -2.72 -3.17
CA GLN A 152 -12.79 -2.08 -2.27
C GLN A 152 -12.39 -0.72 -2.80
N ASP A 153 -12.30 0.27 -1.92
CA ASP A 153 -11.60 1.51 -2.26
C ASP A 153 -10.12 1.19 -2.49
N TYR A 154 -9.64 1.41 -3.71
CA TYR A 154 -8.27 1.13 -4.13
C TYR A 154 -7.45 2.41 -4.20
N PHE A 155 -6.18 2.30 -3.79
CA PHE A 155 -5.24 3.40 -3.74
C PHE A 155 -3.99 3.08 -4.55
N TRP A 156 -3.51 4.05 -5.32
CA TRP A 156 -2.23 3.93 -6.04
C TRP A 156 -1.11 4.48 -5.15
N MET A 157 -0.22 3.60 -4.71
CA MET A 157 0.86 3.90 -3.77
C MET A 157 2.21 3.82 -4.46
N MET A 158 3.04 4.86 -4.35
CA MET A 158 4.36 4.94 -4.98
C MET A 158 5.46 5.31 -3.99
N GLY A 159 6.67 4.78 -4.19
CA GLY A 159 7.83 5.22 -3.44
C GLY A 159 8.35 6.56 -3.95
N ASP A 160 9.05 7.30 -3.08
CA ASP A 160 9.67 8.56 -3.46
C ASP A 160 11.04 8.35 -4.13
N ASN A 161 11.70 7.20 -3.88
CA ASN A 161 12.84 6.71 -4.68
C ASN A 161 12.29 5.80 -5.79
N ARG A 162 12.04 6.35 -6.97
CA ARG A 162 11.29 5.70 -8.06
C ARG A 162 12.05 4.54 -8.70
N ASP A 163 13.37 4.52 -8.61
CA ASP A 163 14.20 3.47 -9.20
C ASP A 163 14.35 2.25 -8.30
N GLN A 164 14.16 2.44 -6.99
CA GLN A 164 14.38 1.42 -5.98
C GLN A 164 13.11 1.14 -5.16
N SER A 165 11.96 1.30 -5.80
CA SER A 165 10.67 1.13 -5.16
C SER A 165 9.85 0.04 -5.83
N LEU A 166 9.71 -1.09 -5.13
CA LEU A 166 8.62 -2.02 -5.38
C LEU A 166 7.33 -1.35 -4.90
N ASP A 167 6.57 -0.81 -5.86
CA ASP A 167 5.33 -0.06 -5.63
C ASP A 167 4.21 -0.45 -6.62
N ALA A 168 3.13 0.35 -6.68
CA ALA A 168 1.95 0.02 -7.47
C ALA A 168 2.23 -0.21 -8.96
N ARG A 169 3.34 0.29 -9.51
CA ARG A 169 3.80 -0.04 -10.87
C ARG A 169 4.06 -1.53 -11.08
N TYR A 170 4.38 -2.26 -10.01
CA TYR A 170 4.70 -3.69 -10.04
C TYR A 170 3.59 -4.57 -9.45
N PHE A 171 3.00 -4.16 -8.33
CA PHE A 171 2.00 -4.98 -7.62
C PHE A 171 0.55 -4.48 -7.75
N GLY A 172 0.32 -3.36 -8.44
CA GLY A 172 -1.01 -2.78 -8.62
C GLY A 172 -1.55 -2.04 -7.40
N PHE A 173 -2.87 -1.98 -7.29
CA PHE A 173 -3.54 -1.15 -6.29
C PHE A 173 -3.51 -1.74 -4.88
N VAL A 174 -3.52 -0.86 -3.88
CA VAL A 174 -3.64 -1.20 -2.47
C VAL A 174 -5.09 -1.00 -2.01
N PRO A 175 -5.81 -2.03 -1.56
CA PRO A 175 -7.16 -1.84 -1.04
C PRO A 175 -7.18 -1.21 0.35
N GLU A 176 -8.27 -0.51 0.67
CA GLU A 176 -8.46 0.22 1.92
C GLU A 176 -8.23 -0.65 3.16
N ASN A 177 -8.66 -1.92 3.12
CA ASN A 177 -8.50 -2.85 4.23
C ASN A 177 -7.02 -3.18 4.55
N HIS A 178 -6.06 -2.83 3.69
CA HIS A 178 -4.63 -2.95 3.94
C HIS A 178 -4.02 -1.69 4.60
N ILE A 179 -4.71 -0.55 4.57
CA ILE A 179 -4.21 0.70 5.14
C ILE A 179 -4.13 0.57 6.66
N MET A 180 -2.93 0.79 7.23
CA MET A 180 -2.68 0.72 8.67
C MET A 180 -2.83 2.08 9.34
N GLY A 181 -2.24 3.12 8.75
CA GLY A 181 -2.14 4.43 9.41
C GLY A 181 -1.13 5.37 8.75
N ARG A 182 -0.86 6.48 9.43
CA ARG A 182 0.11 7.49 9.01
C ARG A 182 1.43 7.31 9.76
N PRO A 183 2.59 7.40 9.09
CA PRO A 183 3.86 7.46 9.80
C PRO A 183 4.05 8.84 10.43
N VAL A 184 4.55 8.84 11.66
CA VAL A 184 5.01 10.00 12.41
C VAL A 184 6.45 9.71 12.79
N LEU A 185 7.38 10.56 12.33
CA LEU A 185 8.79 10.45 12.68
C LEU A 185 8.96 10.67 14.18
N LEU A 186 9.75 9.82 14.82
CA LEU A 186 10.12 9.93 16.24
C LEU A 186 11.43 10.72 16.41
#